data_AF-A0A501PSK1-F1
#
_entry.id   AF-A0A501PSK1-F1
#
_cell.length_a   1.000
_cell.length_b   1.000
_cell.length_c   1.000
_cell.angle_alpha   90.00
_cell.angle_beta   90.00
_cell.angle_gamma   90.00
#
_symmetry.space_group_name_H-M   'P 1'
#
loop_
_entity.id
_entity.type
_entity.pdbx_description
1 polymer ?
#
loop_
_entity_poly.entity_id
_entity_poly.type
_entity_poly.pdbx_seq_one_letter_code
_entity_poly.pdbx_strand_id
1 'polypeptide(L)' 'MFGRNRKIQNVMGHEIDRPRLTKWGYKALILYVGLPSVLLLLLLDIFLYFLFRYAFDSCYGIFCYL' A
#
# COMPACT_ATOMS: atom_id res chain seq x y z
N MET A 1 12.86 -14.61 -4.49
CA MET A 1 13.69 -14.46 -5.72
C MET A 1 12.77 -14.26 -6.92
N PHE A 2 12.44 -13.03 -7.31
CA PHE A 2 11.65 -12.77 -8.52
C PHE A 2 12.59 -12.41 -9.68
N GLY A 3 13.13 -13.42 -10.34
CA GLY A 3 13.84 -13.29 -11.62
C GLY A 3 12.84 -13.12 -12.75
N ARG A 4 12.48 -11.88 -13.09
CA ARG A 4 11.57 -11.59 -14.20
C ARG A 4 12.33 -11.76 -15.52
N ASN A 5 11.99 -12.82 -16.26
CA ASN A 5 12.60 -13.15 -17.55
C ASN A 5 12.45 -11.95 -18.50
N ARG A 6 13.57 -11.30 -18.83
CA ARG A 6 13.59 -9.99 -19.52
C ARG A 6 13.45 -10.21 -21.02
N LYS A 7 12.22 -10.17 -21.54
CA LYS A 7 12.00 -10.05 -22.99
C LYS A 7 12.42 -8.66 -23.44
N ILE A 8 13.54 -8.59 -24.17
CA ILE A 8 13.91 -7.42 -24.97
C ILE A 8 12.85 -7.31 -26.06
N GLN A 9 11.99 -6.29 -25.98
CA GLN A 9 10.98 -6.04 -27.01
C GLN A 9 11.62 -5.19 -28.10
N ASN A 10 12.02 -5.85 -29.20
CA ASN A 10 12.38 -5.18 -30.44
C ASN A 10 11.10 -4.89 -31.23
N VAL A 11 10.87 -3.61 -31.53
CA VAL A 11 9.76 -3.17 -32.39
C VAL A 11 10.38 -2.50 -33.61
N MET A 12 10.10 -3.02 -34.81
CA MET A 12 10.64 -2.50 -36.07
C MET A 12 12.18 -2.28 -36.06
N GLY A 13 12.93 -3.22 -35.47
CA GLY A 13 14.40 -3.16 -35.43
C GLY A 13 14.99 -2.16 -34.43
N HIS A 14 14.17 -1.47 -33.64
CA HIS A 14 14.63 -0.57 -32.57
C HIS A 14 14.43 -1.22 -31.21
N GLU A 15 15.46 -1.17 -30.37
CA GLU A 15 15.38 -1.60 -28.98
C GLU A 15 14.71 -0.49 -28.16
N ILE A 16 13.49 -0.77 -27.67
CA ILE A 16 12.77 0.20 -26.84
C ILE A 16 13.33 0.15 -25.42
N ASP A 17 13.67 1.32 -24.92
CA ASP A 17 14.17 1.48 -23.57
C ASP A 17 13.12 1.06 -22.53
N ARG A 18 13.60 0.45 -21.44
CA ARG A 18 12.71 -0.22 -20.48
C ARG A 18 11.84 0.81 -19.76
N PRO A 19 10.55 0.53 -19.49
CA PRO A 19 9.73 1.41 -18.68
C PRO A 19 10.32 1.48 -17.26
N ARG A 20 10.80 2.67 -16.87
CA ARG A 20 11.30 2.95 -15.52
C ARG A 20 10.22 3.68 -14.74
N LEU A 21 10.03 3.30 -13.49
CA LEU A 21 9.18 4.06 -12.56
C LEU A 21 9.76 5.46 -12.40
N THR A 22 9.00 6.46 -12.86
CA THR A 22 9.33 7.87 -12.65
C THR A 22 8.93 8.28 -11.23
N LYS A 23 9.41 9.44 -10.76
CA LYS A 23 8.99 10.00 -9.46
C LYS A 23 7.45 10.13 -9.36
N TRP A 24 6.79 10.42 -10.48
CA TRP A 24 5.33 10.44 -10.59
C TRP A 24 4.70 9.06 -10.43
N GLY A 25 5.33 8.01 -10.96
CA GLY A 25 4.90 6.63 -10.76
C GLY A 25 4.91 6.22 -9.28
N TYR A 26 5.94 6.63 -8.51
CA TYR A 26 5.95 6.41 -7.06
C TYR A 26 4.85 7.17 -6.33
N LYS A 27 4.60 8.44 -6.69
CA LYS A 27 3.49 9.21 -6.13
C LYS A 27 2.14 8.55 -6.39
N ALA A 28 1.89 8.09 -7.62
CA ALA A 28 0.67 7.38 -7.97
C ALA A 28 0.52 6.08 -7.17
N LEU A 29 1.60 5.30 -7.03
CA LEU A 29 1.58 4.07 -6.23
C LEU A 29 1.23 4.35 -4.77
N ILE A 30 1.84 5.37 -4.15
CA ILE A 30 1.53 5.74 -2.77
C ILE A 30 0.09 6.22 -2.63
N LEU A 31 -0.39 7.07 -3.55
CA LEU A 31 -1.74 7.63 -3.48
C LEU A 31 -2.83 6.57 -3.69
N TYR A 32 -2.64 5.66 -4.63
CA TYR A 32 -3.68 4.69 -5.02
C TYR A 32 -3.54 3.33 -4.35
N VAL A 33 -2.38 3.00 -3.77
CA VAL A 33 -2.17 1.73 -3.07
C VAL A 33 -1.87 1.98 -1.60
N GLY A 34 -0.94 2.89 -1.30
CA GLY A 34 -0.56 3.21 0.08
C GLY A 34 -1.74 3.82 0.86
N LEU A 35 -2.35 4.87 0.33
CA LEU A 35 -3.44 5.59 0.98
C LEU A 35 -4.65 4.69 1.31
N PRO A 36 -5.21 3.87 0.39
CA PRO A 36 -6.31 2.99 0.74
C PRO A 36 -5.90 1.88 1.71
N SER A 37 -4.65 1.40 1.63
CA SER A 37 -4.15 0.42 2.61
C SER A 37 -4.12 1.04 4.01
N VAL A 38 -3.57 2.24 4.15
CA VAL A 38 -3.53 2.97 5.44
C VAL A 38 -4.94 3.25 5.94
N LEU A 39 -5.86 3.69 5.07
CA LEU A 39 -7.24 3.94 5.44
C LEU A 39 -7.95 2.68 5.95
N LEU A 40 -7.71 1.52 5.31
CA LEU A 40 -8.21 0.24 5.78
C LEU A 40 -7.66 -0.15 7.15
N LEU A 41 -6.35 0.03 7.36
CA LEU A 41 -5.75 -0.22 8.68
C LEU A 41 -6.37 0.68 9.75
N LEU A 42 -6.54 1.97 9.46
CA LEU A 42 -7.13 2.93 10.39
C LEU A 42 -8.59 2.60 10.74
N LEU A 43 -9.38 2.15 9.75
CA LEU A 43 -10.74 1.67 9.97
C LEU A 43 -10.76 0.41 10.85
N LEU A 44 -9.80 -0.51 10.64
CA LEU A 44 -9.66 -1.70 11.46
C LEU A 44 -9.32 -1.34 12.91
N ASP A 45 -8.39 -0.40 13.11
CA ASP A 45 -8.02 0.10 14.45
C ASP A 45 -9.22 0.73 15.17
N ILE A 46 -10.03 1.55 14.47
CA ILE A 46 -11.27 2.12 15.03
C ILE A 46 -12.25 1.00 15.40
N PHE A 47 -12.44 0.03 14.50
CA PHE A 47 -13.36 -1.08 14.75
C PHE A 47 -12.93 -1.91 15.96
N LEU A 48 -11.64 -2.21 16.09
CA LEU A 48 -11.10 -2.90 17.26
C LEU A 48 -11.26 -2.06 18.53
N TYR A 49 -11.01 -0.75 18.47
CA TYR A 49 -11.23 0.14 19.61
C TYR A 49 -12.67 0.07 20.13
N PHE A 50 -13.66 0.15 19.23
CA PHE A 50 -15.07 0.00 19.60
C PHE A 50 -15.34 -1.39 20.18
N LEU A 51 -14.84 -2.45 19.55
CA LEU A 51 -15.04 -3.81 20.04
C LEU A 51 -14.49 -4.00 21.46
N PHE A 52 -13.27 -3.56 21.73
CA PHE A 52 -12.65 -3.69 23.06
C PHE A 52 -13.28 -2.78 24.11
N ARG A 53 -13.67 -1.55 23.73
CA ARG A 53 -14.36 -0.60 24.63
C ARG A 53 -15.70 -1.15 25.11
N TYR A 54 -16.50 -1.72 24.20
CA TYR A 54 -17.85 -2.17 24.51
C TYR A 54 -17.93 -3.63 24.99
N ALA A 55 -17.00 -4.50 24.59
CA ALA A 55 -17.04 -5.92 24.96
C ALA A 55 -16.15 -6.26 26.17
N PHE A 56 -15.04 -5.55 26.38
CA PHE A 56 -14.03 -5.91 27.39
C PHE A 56 -13.76 -4.80 28.41
N ASP A 57 -14.43 -3.64 28.31
CA ASP A 57 -14.20 -2.42 29.11
C ASP A 57 -12.71 -2.05 29.25
N SER A 58 -11.90 -2.49 28.29
CA SER A 58 -10.45 -2.40 28.30
C SER A 58 -10.01 -1.54 27.13
N CYS A 59 -9.07 -0.65 27.41
CA CYS A 59 -8.64 0.34 26.46
C CYS A 59 -7.53 -0.28 25.58
N TYR A 60 -7.73 -0.34 24.27
CA TYR A 60 -6.84 -1.04 23.33
C TYR A 60 -6.44 -0.14 22.15
N GLY A 61 -5.16 -0.16 21.77
CA GLY A 61 -4.63 0.57 20.62
C GLY A 61 -4.17 2.01 20.92
N ILE A 62 -4.00 2.81 19.86
CA ILE A 62 -3.46 4.19 19.92
C ILE A 62 -4.36 5.11 20.76
N PHE A 63 -5.68 4.87 20.76
CA PHE A 63 -6.66 5.62 21.55
C PHE A 63 -6.61 5.32 23.06
N CYS A 64 -5.80 4.35 23.51
CA CYS A 64 -5.52 4.14 24.94
C CYS A 64 -4.37 5.03 25.44
N TYR A 65 -3.54 5.55 24.53
CA TYR A 65 -2.38 6.38 24.88
C TYR A 65 -2.74 7.87 25.05
N LEU A 66 -4.01 8.24 24.84
CA LEU A 66 -4.54 9.60 24.84
C LEU A 66 -5.60 9.71 25.94
#